data_AF-A0ABD2C794-F1
#
_entry.id   AF-A0ABD2C794-F1
#
_cell.length_a   1.000
_cell.length_b   1.000
_cell.length_c   1.000
_cell.angle_alpha   90.00
_cell.angle_beta   90.00
_cell.angle_gamma   90.00
#
_symmetry.space_group_name_H-M   'P 1'
#
loop_
_entity.id
_entity.type
_entity.pdbx_description
1 polymer ?
#
loop_
_entity_poly.entity_id
_entity_poly.type
_entity_poly.pdbx_seq_one_letter_code
_entity_poly.pdbx_strand_id
1 'polypeptide(L)'
;RNFRNFLLDSALIIVDFDWTYCFPLIYFNVVFTHSMSKTDLYVCDSFINILHASSNKLLNYIYIIFMKEFLRVIENGIDTARRERLFKPNIDMALIRRATHAGSWYSDSAIYAVGSELNKQLEGWLGAADLSHGPARAIIAPHAGYSYCGGCAGFAYRQISPVVVRKIFILGPSHYVRLPGCALSSASIYRTPLYDLHIDQQVRRELEETGQFEWMDLNTDEEEHSIEMQLPFLAKIMEGFKDSFTIIPILVGSLTPEREALYGRLLAPYLADPQTLFVVSSDFCHWGQRFRYTYYDRSCGPIHRSIQNLDKMGMDIIETLNPTMFTDYLKKYGNTICGRHPIGVLLQAIHSLKGNTNGQKMNLKFLKYAQSSQCNNMNDSSVSYASASLVLE
;
A
#
# COMPACT_ATOMS: atom_id res chain seq x y z
N ARG A 1 44.08 20.40 21.53
CA ARG A 1 44.41 21.19 22.75
C ARG A 1 44.95 22.60 22.46
N ASN A 2 45.33 22.95 21.22
CA ASN A 2 45.84 24.29 20.87
C ASN A 2 44.83 25.24 20.17
N PHE A 3 43.55 24.87 19.99
CA PHE A 3 42.54 25.79 19.43
C PHE A 3 41.81 26.61 20.51
N ARG A 4 41.79 26.11 21.76
CA ARG A 4 41.08 26.74 22.89
C ARG A 4 41.85 27.95 23.46
N ASN A 5 43.18 27.96 23.36
CA ASN A 5 44.01 29.08 23.82
C ASN A 5 44.04 30.23 22.78
N PHE A 6 43.91 29.93 21.48
CA PHE A 6 43.84 30.96 20.44
C PHE A 6 42.59 31.87 20.58
N LEU A 7 41.46 31.29 21.02
CA LEU A 7 40.22 32.02 21.25
C LEU A 7 40.26 32.92 22.50
N LEU A 8 41.09 32.61 23.49
CA LEU A 8 41.22 33.41 24.72
C LEU A 8 42.15 34.62 24.52
N ASP A 9 43.22 34.48 23.73
CA ASP A 9 44.11 35.61 23.40
C ASP A 9 43.46 36.59 22.41
N SER A 10 42.51 36.13 21.60
CA SER A 10 41.73 36.98 20.68
C SER A 10 40.65 37.81 21.39
N ALA A 11 40.27 37.45 22.62
CA ALA A 11 39.22 38.13 23.38
C ALA A 11 39.71 39.36 24.17
N LEU A 12 41.03 39.56 24.27
CA LEU A 12 41.62 40.66 25.06
C LEU A 12 41.97 41.92 24.24
N ILE A 13 41.70 41.93 22.93
CA ILE A 13 41.96 43.10 22.06
C ILE A 13 40.65 43.57 21.42
N ILE A 14 39.58 43.71 22.20
CA ILE A 14 38.36 44.41 21.74
C ILE A 14 37.74 45.12 22.95
N VAL A 15 38.39 46.17 23.42
CA VAL A 15 37.76 47.21 24.25
C VAL A 15 37.77 48.45 23.37
N ASP A 16 36.58 49.03 23.17
CA ASP A 16 36.28 50.18 22.29
C ASP A 16 36.08 49.89 20.80
N PHE A 17 35.04 49.11 20.45
CA PHE A 17 34.44 49.18 19.12
C PHE A 17 32.90 49.20 19.17
N ASP A 18 32.32 50.08 18.37
CA ASP A 18 30.89 50.38 18.26
C ASP A 18 30.11 49.15 17.73
N TRP A 19 29.10 48.74 18.49
CA TRP A 19 28.34 47.50 18.30
C TRP A 19 27.33 47.53 17.14
N THR A 20 27.22 48.64 16.42
CA THR A 20 26.25 48.80 15.32
C THR A 20 26.61 48.01 14.05
N TYR A 21 27.83 47.49 13.91
CA TYR A 21 28.26 46.70 12.73
C TYR A 21 28.35 45.18 12.95
N CYS A 22 27.97 44.66 14.13
CA CYS A 22 28.11 43.23 14.46
C CYS A 22 26.83 42.38 14.27
N PHE A 23 25.90 42.80 13.41
CA PHE A 23 24.74 41.97 13.07
C PHE A 23 25.04 40.65 12.31
N PRO A 24 26.19 40.44 11.62
CA PRO A 24 26.46 39.16 10.97
C PRO A 24 27.05 38.08 11.89
N LEU A 25 27.65 38.44 13.03
CA LEU A 25 28.36 37.49 13.91
C LEU A 25 27.42 36.62 14.76
N ILE A 26 26.21 37.10 15.05
CA ILE A 26 25.20 36.34 15.81
C ILE A 26 24.50 35.30 14.92
N TYR A 27 24.38 35.55 13.61
CA TYR A 27 23.80 34.58 12.67
C TYR A 27 24.72 33.37 12.43
N PHE A 28 26.04 33.55 12.57
CA PHE A 28 27.03 32.51 12.28
C PHE A 28 27.17 31.44 13.38
N ASN A 29 26.81 31.73 14.63
CA ASN A 29 26.83 30.72 15.69
C ASN A 29 25.60 29.79 15.68
N VAL A 30 24.54 30.15 14.93
CA VAL A 30 23.32 29.33 14.85
C VAL A 30 23.37 28.29 13.71
N VAL A 31 24.18 28.54 12.67
CA VAL A 31 24.24 27.67 11.47
C VAL A 31 25.08 26.39 11.69
N PHE A 32 25.86 26.28 12.77
CA PHE A 32 26.72 25.10 13.02
C PHE A 32 26.01 23.89 13.65
N THR A 33 24.68 23.81 13.58
CA THR A 33 23.93 22.61 13.99
C THR A 33 23.17 21.91 12.88
N HIS A 34 23.03 22.49 11.67
CA HIS A 34 22.34 21.86 10.55
C HIS A 34 23.09 22.09 9.22
N SER A 35 23.13 21.06 8.38
CA SER A 35 23.93 20.99 7.15
C SER A 35 23.70 22.17 6.20
N MET A 36 24.78 22.82 5.74
CA MET A 36 24.72 23.88 4.72
C MET A 36 24.32 23.32 3.33
N SER A 37 23.46 24.08 2.65
CA SER A 37 22.95 23.84 1.29
C SER A 37 23.75 24.61 0.23
N LYS A 38 23.56 24.31 -1.07
CA LYS A 38 24.21 25.05 -2.19
C LYS A 38 23.92 26.56 -2.17
N THR A 39 22.80 26.97 -1.57
CA THR A 39 22.40 28.37 -1.38
C THR A 39 23.37 29.12 -0.45
N ASP A 40 23.95 28.43 0.52
CA ASP A 40 24.83 29.03 1.53
C ASP A 40 26.25 29.31 0.98
N LEU A 41 26.66 28.57 -0.07
CA LEU A 41 27.89 28.82 -0.83
C LEU A 41 27.79 30.11 -1.67
N TYR A 42 26.62 30.37 -2.29
CA TYR A 42 26.38 31.62 -3.02
C TYR A 42 26.41 32.86 -2.11
N VAL A 43 25.99 32.71 -0.85
CA VAL A 43 26.08 33.77 0.16
C VAL A 43 27.54 34.10 0.49
N CYS A 44 28.41 33.10 0.56
CA CYS A 44 29.85 33.31 0.79
C CYS A 44 30.54 34.05 -0.37
N ASP A 45 30.26 33.67 -1.62
CA ASP A 45 30.81 34.35 -2.81
C ASP A 45 30.31 35.80 -2.92
N SER A 46 29.05 36.05 -2.55
CA SER A 46 28.49 37.41 -2.49
C SER A 46 29.14 38.25 -1.39
N PHE A 47 29.48 37.64 -0.25
CA PHE A 47 30.19 38.31 0.85
C PHE A 47 31.63 38.70 0.49
N ILE A 48 32.35 37.87 -0.27
CA ILE A 48 33.69 38.19 -0.78
C ILE A 48 33.63 39.41 -1.71
N ASN A 49 32.60 39.51 -2.56
CA ASN A 49 32.40 40.65 -3.45
C ASN A 49 32.03 41.94 -2.69
N ILE A 50 31.27 41.83 -1.59
CA ILE A 50 30.93 42.96 -0.71
C ILE A 50 32.18 43.48 0.02
N LEU A 51 33.07 42.58 0.46
CA LEU A 51 34.34 42.97 1.11
C LEU A 51 35.30 43.67 0.14
N HIS A 52 35.29 43.32 -1.15
CA HIS A 52 36.06 44.03 -2.17
C HIS A 52 35.64 45.50 -2.35
N ALA A 53 34.41 45.87 -1.98
CA ALA A 53 33.87 47.23 -2.08
C ALA A 53 34.15 48.11 -0.85
N SER A 54 34.80 47.58 0.19
CA SER A 54 35.12 48.31 1.43
C SER A 54 36.41 49.14 1.29
N SER A 55 36.43 50.35 1.87
CA SER A 55 37.56 51.31 1.78
C SER A 55 38.78 50.94 2.64
N ASN A 56 38.69 49.90 3.48
CA ASN A 56 39.75 49.52 4.41
C ASN A 56 40.55 48.29 3.91
N LYS A 57 41.54 48.57 3.06
CA LYS A 57 42.29 47.56 2.28
C LYS A 57 42.97 46.46 3.12
N LEU A 58 43.38 46.75 4.36
CA LEU A 58 44.10 45.79 5.21
C LEU A 58 43.15 44.74 5.82
N LEU A 59 41.96 45.17 6.27
CA LEU A 59 40.94 44.29 6.86
C LEU A 59 40.36 43.33 5.80
N ASN A 60 40.14 43.82 4.58
CA ASN A 60 39.64 43.01 3.47
C ASN A 60 40.66 41.94 3.05
N TYR A 61 41.97 42.25 3.08
CA TYR A 61 43.01 41.30 2.70
C TYR A 61 43.10 40.13 3.69
N ILE A 62 43.02 40.41 4.99
CA ILE A 62 43.02 39.39 6.05
C ILE A 62 41.77 38.50 5.94
N TYR A 63 40.61 39.10 5.66
CA TYR A 63 39.35 38.36 5.53
C TYR A 63 39.32 37.48 4.28
N ILE A 64 39.85 37.95 3.15
CA ILE A 64 39.96 37.16 1.91
C ILE A 64 40.91 35.96 2.11
N ILE A 65 42.03 36.15 2.81
CA ILE A 65 42.95 35.04 3.12
C ILE A 65 42.26 34.01 4.02
N PHE A 66 41.55 34.48 5.06
CA PHE A 66 40.81 33.60 5.96
C PHE A 66 39.72 32.80 5.22
N MET A 67 38.95 33.45 4.35
CA MET A 67 37.90 32.79 3.56
C MET A 67 38.46 31.81 2.52
N LYS A 68 39.57 32.15 1.85
CA LYS A 68 40.23 31.24 0.91
C LYS A 68 40.76 30.00 1.61
N GLU A 69 41.33 30.16 2.80
CA GLU A 69 41.87 29.04 3.55
C GLU A 69 40.78 28.20 4.22
N PHE A 70 39.67 28.83 4.62
CA PHE A 70 38.45 28.14 5.04
C PHE A 70 37.84 27.29 3.90
N LEU A 71 37.73 27.84 2.69
CA LEU A 71 37.28 27.10 1.50
C LEU A 71 38.24 25.95 1.17
N ARG A 72 39.56 26.18 1.25
CA ARG A 72 40.58 25.15 1.03
C ARG A 72 40.49 24.01 2.06
N VAL A 73 40.14 24.31 3.32
CA VAL A 73 39.93 23.31 4.38
C VAL A 73 38.62 22.53 4.17
N ILE A 74 37.55 23.19 3.69
CA ILE A 74 36.31 22.51 3.30
C ILE A 74 36.53 21.58 2.10
N GLU A 75 37.24 22.03 1.08
CA GLU A 75 37.51 21.24 -0.13
C GLU A 75 38.43 20.04 0.16
N ASN A 76 39.47 20.21 0.99
CA ASN A 76 40.41 19.12 1.34
C ASN A 76 39.90 18.20 2.47
N GLY A 77 38.92 18.63 3.28
CA GLY A 77 38.28 17.80 4.31
C GLY A 77 37.25 16.81 3.78
N ILE A 78 36.86 16.94 2.51
CA ILE A 78 35.97 16.01 1.81
C ILE A 78 36.84 14.94 1.12
N ASP A 79 37.48 14.13 1.96
CA ASP A 79 38.20 12.95 1.50
C ASP A 79 37.21 11.97 0.83
N THR A 80 37.59 11.55 -0.37
CA THR A 80 36.87 10.80 -1.39
C THR A 80 36.10 9.56 -0.91
N ALA A 81 36.43 8.99 0.25
CA ALA A 81 35.71 7.86 0.85
C ALA A 81 34.39 8.25 1.58
N ARG A 82 34.17 9.54 1.87
CA ARG A 82 32.93 10.04 2.49
C ARG A 82 31.89 10.52 1.48
N ARG A 83 32.30 10.84 0.25
CA ARG A 83 31.41 11.27 -0.85
C ARG A 83 30.44 10.16 -1.28
N GLU A 84 30.86 8.91 -1.26
CA GLU A 84 29.98 7.77 -1.57
C GLU A 84 28.97 7.45 -0.44
N ARG A 85 29.23 7.91 0.80
CA ARG A 85 28.33 7.66 1.95
C ARG A 85 27.39 8.82 2.29
N LEU A 86 27.69 10.05 1.87
CA LEU A 86 26.90 11.25 2.23
C LEU A 86 26.10 11.85 1.08
N PHE A 87 26.28 11.37 -0.16
CA PHE A 87 25.49 11.77 -1.33
C PHE A 87 24.88 10.56 -2.05
N LYS A 88 24.17 9.70 -1.31
CA LYS A 88 22.88 9.24 -1.85
C LYS A 88 21.89 10.32 -1.46
N PRO A 89 21.30 11.07 -2.41
CA PRO A 89 20.16 11.89 -2.08
C PRO A 89 19.06 10.91 -1.63
N ASN A 90 18.93 10.72 -0.33
CA ASN A 90 17.76 10.07 0.26
C ASN A 90 16.62 11.11 0.34
N ILE A 91 16.40 11.82 -0.77
CA ILE A 91 15.07 12.29 -1.09
C ILE A 91 14.43 11.06 -1.72
N ASP A 92 14.04 10.12 -0.87
CA ASP A 92 13.06 9.13 -1.26
C ASP A 92 11.77 9.94 -1.50
N MET A 93 11.66 10.55 -2.69
CA MET A 93 10.40 11.16 -3.10
C MET A 93 9.42 10.01 -3.05
N ALA A 94 8.56 10.02 -2.03
CA ALA A 94 7.56 8.98 -1.83
C ALA A 94 6.92 8.70 -3.17
N LEU A 95 7.12 7.48 -3.68
CA LEU A 95 6.51 7.09 -4.94
C LEU A 95 5.03 6.87 -4.64
N ILE A 96 4.17 7.67 -5.26
CA ILE A 96 2.74 7.68 -4.98
C ILE A 96 2.01 7.02 -6.14
N ARG A 97 1.24 5.96 -5.85
CA ARG A 97 0.26 5.39 -6.78
C ARG A 97 -1.02 6.22 -6.75
N ARG A 98 -1.46 6.71 -7.90
CA ARG A 98 -2.72 7.47 -8.02
C ARG A 98 -3.93 6.53 -7.97
N ALA A 99 -5.08 7.13 -7.67
CA ALA A 99 -6.40 6.50 -7.78
C ALA A 99 -6.89 6.56 -9.23
N THR A 100 -6.28 5.78 -10.12
CA THR A 100 -6.46 5.86 -11.58
C THR A 100 -7.83 5.39 -12.06
N HIS A 101 -8.56 4.62 -11.25
CA HIS A 101 -9.88 4.11 -11.58
C HIS A 101 -11.03 4.94 -10.94
N ALA A 102 -10.68 5.97 -10.17
CA ALA A 102 -11.64 6.96 -9.70
C ALA A 102 -12.33 7.66 -10.89
N GLY A 103 -13.62 7.92 -10.76
CA GLY A 103 -14.44 8.61 -11.77
C GLY A 103 -15.02 7.67 -12.83
N SER A 104 -14.55 6.42 -12.91
CA SER A 104 -15.06 5.42 -13.83
C SER A 104 -15.57 4.17 -13.11
N TRP A 105 -14.77 3.57 -12.22
CA TRP A 105 -15.16 2.37 -11.47
C TRP A 105 -15.88 2.68 -10.15
N TYR A 106 -15.54 3.83 -9.56
CA TYR A 106 -16.15 4.38 -8.36
C TYR A 106 -16.14 5.91 -8.44
N SER A 107 -16.98 6.60 -7.66
CA SER A 107 -17.11 8.06 -7.76
C SER A 107 -15.81 8.79 -7.39
N ASP A 108 -15.28 9.58 -8.33
CA ASP A 108 -14.23 10.57 -8.07
C ASP A 108 -14.88 11.78 -7.40
N SER A 109 -14.91 11.76 -6.07
CA SER A 109 -15.34 12.93 -5.32
C SER A 109 -14.10 13.71 -4.93
N ALA A 110 -14.16 15.05 -5.00
CA ALA A 110 -13.05 15.92 -4.60
C ALA A 110 -12.41 15.41 -3.31
N ILE A 111 -11.12 15.08 -3.40
CA ILE A 111 -10.38 14.39 -2.35
C ILE A 111 -10.60 15.12 -1.03
N TYR A 112 -10.93 14.39 0.04
CA TYR A 112 -11.14 14.91 1.40
C TYR A 112 -12.45 15.67 1.67
N ALA A 113 -13.40 15.73 0.73
CA ALA A 113 -14.72 16.34 1.00
C ALA A 113 -15.61 15.40 1.85
N VAL A 114 -15.82 15.77 3.11
CA VAL A 114 -16.84 15.14 3.98
C VAL A 114 -18.21 15.27 3.32
N GLY A 115 -18.96 14.17 3.23
CA GLY A 115 -20.27 14.14 2.56
C GLY A 115 -20.21 14.01 1.03
N SER A 116 -19.04 13.68 0.47
CA SER A 116 -18.87 13.24 -0.91
C SER A 116 -19.78 12.05 -1.27
N GLU A 117 -20.08 11.92 -2.56
CA GLU A 117 -20.92 10.82 -3.08
C GLU A 117 -20.32 9.45 -2.72
N LEU A 118 -19.00 9.28 -2.91
CA LEU A 118 -18.31 8.05 -2.56
C LEU A 118 -18.46 7.72 -1.07
N ASN A 119 -18.26 8.72 -0.19
CA ASN A 119 -18.41 8.53 1.25
C ASN A 119 -19.83 8.10 1.63
N LYS A 120 -20.87 8.75 1.07
CA LYS A 120 -22.27 8.39 1.31
C LYS A 120 -22.62 6.99 0.83
N GLN A 121 -22.13 6.60 -0.35
CA GLN A 121 -22.33 5.25 -0.89
C GLN A 121 -21.72 4.19 0.03
N LEU A 122 -20.46 4.40 0.44
CA LEU A 122 -19.77 3.49 1.35
C LEU A 122 -20.45 3.41 2.73
N GLU A 123 -20.87 4.54 3.31
CA GLU A 123 -21.66 4.58 4.54
C GLU A 123 -22.97 3.80 4.41
N GLY A 124 -23.70 4.01 3.30
CA GLY A 124 -24.95 3.32 3.03
C GLY A 124 -24.77 1.80 2.91
N TRP A 125 -23.77 1.34 2.16
CA TRP A 125 -23.51 -0.09 2.00
C TRP A 125 -22.98 -0.75 3.27
N LEU A 126 -22.11 -0.08 4.04
CA LEU A 126 -21.65 -0.58 5.33
C LEU A 126 -22.78 -0.61 6.36
N GLY A 127 -23.65 0.41 6.37
CA GLY A 127 -24.80 0.51 7.28
C GLY A 127 -25.92 -0.49 6.97
N ALA A 128 -26.02 -0.96 5.73
CA ALA A 128 -26.98 -1.99 5.32
C ALA A 128 -26.57 -3.43 5.69
N ALA A 129 -25.33 -3.63 6.17
CA ALA A 129 -24.81 -4.93 6.56
C ALA A 129 -24.75 -5.08 8.09
N ASP A 130 -25.11 -6.27 8.57
CA ASP A 130 -24.96 -6.64 9.97
C ASP A 130 -23.54 -7.15 10.27
N LEU A 131 -23.02 -6.80 11.45
CA LEU A 131 -21.84 -7.44 12.02
C LEU A 131 -22.25 -8.82 12.55
N SER A 132 -22.00 -9.87 11.76
CA SER A 132 -22.51 -11.23 11.98
C SER A 132 -21.42 -12.30 12.01
N HIS A 133 -20.22 -11.99 11.50
CA HIS A 133 -19.09 -12.93 11.41
C HIS A 133 -17.76 -12.20 11.56
N GLY A 134 -17.58 -11.51 12.68
CA GLY A 134 -16.37 -10.75 13.02
C GLY A 134 -15.90 -11.01 14.46
N PRO A 135 -14.71 -10.50 14.86
CA PRO A 135 -13.82 -9.65 14.08
C PRO A 135 -13.07 -10.43 12.98
N ALA A 136 -13.17 -9.95 11.75
CA ALA A 136 -12.58 -10.60 10.60
C ALA A 136 -11.04 -10.62 10.66
N ARG A 137 -10.46 -11.76 10.31
CA ARG A 137 -9.03 -12.00 10.12
C ARG A 137 -8.66 -12.13 8.65
N ALA A 138 -9.60 -12.58 7.84
CA ALA A 138 -9.58 -12.37 6.40
C ALA A 138 -10.99 -12.07 5.88
N ILE A 139 -11.09 -11.41 4.74
CA ILE A 139 -12.33 -11.26 3.98
C ILE A 139 -12.10 -11.64 2.52
N ILE A 140 -13.15 -12.12 1.86
CA ILE A 140 -13.20 -12.21 0.39
C ILE A 140 -14.21 -11.16 -0.07
N ALA A 141 -13.83 -10.28 -0.98
CA ALA A 141 -14.68 -9.20 -1.48
C ALA A 141 -14.51 -9.00 -2.99
N PRO A 142 -15.58 -8.57 -3.69
CA PRO A 142 -15.54 -8.35 -5.14
C PRO A 142 -14.73 -7.11 -5.52
N HIS A 143 -14.33 -7.01 -6.79
CA HIS A 143 -13.59 -5.88 -7.36
C HIS A 143 -14.15 -5.40 -8.72
N ALA A 144 -15.44 -5.62 -8.98
CA ALA A 144 -16.13 -4.89 -10.02
C ALA A 144 -16.35 -3.41 -9.66
N GLY A 145 -16.88 -2.64 -10.61
CA GLY A 145 -17.30 -1.27 -10.35
C GLY A 145 -18.35 -1.19 -9.23
N TYR A 146 -18.26 -0.17 -8.38
CA TYR A 146 -19.03 -0.07 -7.13
C TYR A 146 -20.54 -0.03 -7.33
N SER A 147 -21.01 0.51 -8.45
CA SER A 147 -22.44 0.48 -8.81
C SER A 147 -23.00 -0.93 -8.94
N TYR A 148 -22.16 -1.93 -9.26
CA TYR A 148 -22.56 -3.32 -9.40
C TYR A 148 -22.36 -4.13 -8.11
N CYS A 149 -21.22 -3.98 -7.45
CA CYS A 149 -20.82 -4.89 -6.36
C CYS A 149 -20.64 -4.21 -4.99
N GLY A 150 -20.76 -2.89 -4.88
CA GLY A 150 -20.54 -2.16 -3.62
C GLY A 150 -21.46 -2.63 -2.49
N GLY A 151 -22.75 -2.82 -2.80
CA GLY A 151 -23.71 -3.38 -1.85
C GLY A 151 -23.43 -4.83 -1.43
N CYS A 152 -22.68 -5.59 -2.23
CA CYS A 152 -22.19 -6.92 -1.83
C CYS A 152 -20.96 -6.77 -0.95
N ALA A 153 -19.94 -6.04 -1.41
CA ALA A 153 -18.67 -5.81 -0.70
C ALA A 153 -18.87 -5.31 0.74
N GLY A 154 -19.84 -4.42 0.95
CA GLY A 154 -20.18 -3.91 2.28
C GLY A 154 -20.38 -5.01 3.34
N PHE A 155 -20.92 -6.18 2.96
CA PHE A 155 -21.11 -7.30 3.90
C PHE A 155 -19.79 -7.89 4.41
N ALA A 156 -18.75 -7.95 3.57
CA ALA A 156 -17.42 -8.39 4.00
C ALA A 156 -16.75 -7.33 4.87
N TYR A 157 -16.69 -6.09 4.39
CA TYR A 157 -16.02 -5.00 5.09
C TYR A 157 -16.63 -4.69 6.46
N ARG A 158 -17.95 -4.85 6.61
CA ARG A 158 -18.64 -4.66 7.89
C ARG A 158 -18.11 -5.54 9.02
N GLN A 159 -17.49 -6.68 8.69
CA GLN A 159 -16.97 -7.63 9.68
C GLN A 159 -15.60 -7.23 10.27
N ILE A 160 -14.95 -6.21 9.71
CA ILE A 160 -13.65 -5.72 10.16
C ILE A 160 -13.81 -4.96 11.47
N SER A 161 -12.94 -5.25 12.44
CA SER A 161 -12.83 -4.46 13.67
C SER A 161 -11.66 -3.46 13.56
N PRO A 162 -11.94 -2.17 13.32
CA PRO A 162 -10.88 -1.18 13.16
C PRO A 162 -10.08 -0.91 14.45
N VAL A 163 -10.66 -1.26 15.61
CA VAL A 163 -9.99 -1.16 16.92
C VAL A 163 -8.78 -2.10 17.00
N VAL A 164 -8.84 -3.26 16.33
CA VAL A 164 -7.82 -4.32 16.42
C VAL A 164 -6.81 -4.26 15.27
N VAL A 165 -7.29 -4.01 14.05
CA VAL A 165 -6.49 -4.13 12.82
C VAL A 165 -5.43 -3.03 12.71
N ARG A 166 -4.20 -3.42 12.40
CA ARG A 166 -3.04 -2.53 12.21
C ARG A 166 -2.33 -2.78 10.87
N LYS A 167 -2.34 -4.01 10.36
CA LYS A 167 -1.72 -4.38 9.07
C LYS A 167 -2.76 -5.00 8.17
N ILE A 168 -2.87 -4.51 6.94
CA ILE A 168 -3.89 -4.97 5.98
C ILE A 168 -3.22 -5.46 4.70
N PHE A 169 -3.17 -6.78 4.53
CA PHE A 169 -2.73 -7.39 3.28
C PHE A 169 -3.86 -7.35 2.26
N ILE A 170 -3.56 -6.94 1.03
CA ILE A 170 -4.55 -6.90 -0.06
C ILE A 170 -4.02 -7.77 -1.19
N LEU A 171 -4.63 -8.95 -1.36
CA LEU A 171 -4.26 -9.91 -2.40
C LEU A 171 -5.20 -9.73 -3.60
N GLY A 172 -4.70 -9.08 -4.64
CA GLY A 172 -5.44 -8.85 -5.89
C GLY A 172 -4.94 -9.72 -7.04
N PRO A 173 -5.81 -10.34 -7.85
CA PRO A 173 -5.35 -11.02 -9.06
C PRO A 173 -4.83 -10.03 -10.10
N SER A 174 -3.86 -10.45 -10.91
CA SER A 174 -3.43 -9.67 -12.07
C SER A 174 -4.30 -9.92 -13.31
N HIS A 175 -4.80 -8.84 -13.91
CA HIS A 175 -5.58 -8.86 -15.15
C HIS A 175 -4.79 -8.47 -16.39
N TYR A 176 -3.77 -7.63 -16.25
CA TYR A 176 -3.06 -7.00 -17.37
C TYR A 176 -1.71 -7.61 -17.66
N VAL A 177 -0.97 -8.03 -16.62
CA VAL A 177 0.38 -8.56 -16.76
C VAL A 177 0.44 -10.06 -16.53
N ARG A 178 1.21 -10.75 -17.36
CA ARG A 178 1.48 -12.17 -17.16
C ARG A 178 2.53 -12.33 -16.07
N LEU A 179 2.06 -12.60 -14.85
CA LEU A 179 2.90 -12.81 -13.67
C LEU A 179 2.82 -14.29 -13.24
N PRO A 180 3.92 -15.05 -13.19
CA PRO A 180 3.91 -16.44 -12.71
C PRO A 180 4.05 -16.56 -11.17
N GLY A 181 4.32 -15.44 -10.49
CA GLY A 181 4.48 -15.35 -9.04
C GLY A 181 3.57 -14.28 -8.43
N CYS A 182 4.08 -13.63 -7.38
CA CYS A 182 3.46 -12.46 -6.75
C CYS A 182 4.40 -11.26 -6.85
N ALA A 183 3.85 -10.05 -6.91
CA ALA A 183 4.60 -8.82 -6.98
C ALA A 183 4.19 -7.81 -5.89
N LEU A 184 5.18 -7.04 -5.42
CA LEU A 184 5.01 -5.97 -4.44
C LEU A 184 5.01 -4.60 -5.14
N SER A 185 4.33 -3.64 -4.54
CA SER A 185 4.30 -2.27 -5.05
C SER A 185 5.59 -1.51 -4.73
N SER A 186 6.19 -0.90 -5.74
CA SER A 186 7.28 0.06 -5.60
C SER A 186 6.86 1.36 -4.90
N ALA A 187 5.56 1.70 -4.91
CA ALA A 187 5.03 2.87 -4.23
C ALA A 187 5.15 2.76 -2.70
N SER A 188 5.18 3.91 -2.03
CA SER A 188 5.08 3.99 -0.56
C SER A 188 3.70 4.46 -0.10
N ILE A 189 2.90 5.03 -1.00
CA ILE A 189 1.57 5.57 -0.73
C ILE A 189 0.62 5.18 -1.87
N TYR A 190 -0.58 4.74 -1.52
CA TYR A 190 -1.70 4.58 -2.44
C TYR A 190 -2.74 5.67 -2.15
N ARG A 191 -3.02 6.51 -3.14
CA ARG A 191 -4.07 7.54 -3.00
C ARG A 191 -5.45 6.91 -3.05
N THR A 192 -6.36 7.50 -2.29
CA THR A 192 -7.81 7.28 -2.45
C THR A 192 -8.52 8.64 -2.41
N PRO A 193 -9.77 8.75 -2.89
CA PRO A 193 -10.53 10.00 -2.74
C PRO A 193 -10.87 10.36 -1.29
N LEU A 194 -10.72 9.44 -0.32
CA LEU A 194 -10.99 9.70 1.09
C LEU A 194 -9.73 10.20 1.81
N TYR A 195 -8.68 9.40 1.79
CA TYR A 195 -7.34 9.75 2.25
C TYR A 195 -6.29 8.77 1.72
N ASP A 196 -5.02 9.19 1.80
CA ASP A 196 -3.88 8.40 1.34
C ASP A 196 -3.58 7.24 2.30
N LEU A 197 -3.32 6.06 1.76
CA LEU A 197 -2.99 4.84 2.51
C LEU A 197 -1.48 4.56 2.42
N HIS A 198 -0.85 4.33 3.56
CA HIS A 198 0.60 4.10 3.63
C HIS A 198 0.94 2.61 3.55
N ILE A 199 1.93 2.28 2.71
CA ILE A 199 2.44 0.91 2.59
C ILE A 199 3.37 0.60 3.76
N ASP A 200 3.18 -0.58 4.37
CA ASP A 200 4.06 -1.06 5.44
C ASP A 200 5.47 -1.35 4.93
N GLN A 201 6.39 -0.45 5.25
CA GLN A 201 7.76 -0.51 4.75
C GLN A 201 8.55 -1.67 5.36
N GLN A 202 8.23 -2.07 6.60
CA GLN A 202 8.92 -3.17 7.26
C GLN A 202 8.49 -4.49 6.64
N VAL A 203 7.19 -4.75 6.58
CA VAL A 203 6.66 -5.99 6.00
C VAL A 203 7.03 -6.11 4.53
N ARG A 204 7.01 -5.02 3.76
CA ARG A 204 7.44 -5.04 2.36
C ARG A 204 8.88 -5.54 2.21
N ARG A 205 9.81 -5.08 3.06
CA ARG A 205 11.21 -5.55 3.06
C ARG A 205 11.31 -7.01 3.49
N GLU A 206 10.60 -7.42 4.53
CA GLU A 206 10.57 -8.82 4.98
C GLU A 206 10.10 -9.76 3.85
N LEU A 207 9.08 -9.36 3.08
CA LEU A 207 8.60 -10.11 1.92
C LEU A 207 9.61 -10.09 0.76
N GLU A 208 10.23 -8.96 0.46
CA GLU A 208 11.28 -8.85 -0.56
C GLU A 208 12.47 -9.77 -0.24
N GLU A 209 12.93 -9.80 1.01
CA GLU A 209 14.07 -10.60 1.48
C GLU A 209 13.86 -12.10 1.33
N THR A 210 12.61 -12.57 1.17
CA THR A 210 12.32 -13.98 0.84
C THR A 210 12.81 -14.38 -0.56
N GLY A 211 13.06 -13.41 -1.44
CA GLY A 211 13.40 -13.62 -2.84
C GLY A 211 12.27 -14.26 -3.67
N GLN A 212 11.04 -14.28 -3.15
CA GLN A 212 9.88 -14.89 -3.82
C GLN A 212 8.95 -13.88 -4.50
N PHE A 213 9.19 -12.58 -4.34
CA PHE A 213 8.34 -11.54 -4.90
C PHE A 213 9.07 -10.73 -5.97
N GLU A 214 8.35 -10.40 -7.03
CA GLU A 214 8.78 -9.45 -8.05
C GLU A 214 8.36 -8.02 -7.65
N TRP A 215 8.87 -7.01 -8.36
CA TRP A 215 8.46 -5.62 -8.18
C TRP A 215 7.52 -5.18 -9.30
N MET A 216 6.40 -4.56 -8.94
CA MET A 216 5.56 -3.86 -9.90
C MET A 216 6.19 -2.50 -10.23
N ASP A 217 6.37 -2.21 -11.51
CA ASP A 217 6.56 -0.82 -11.93
C ASP A 217 5.27 -0.02 -11.69
N LEU A 218 5.39 1.31 -11.59
CA LEU A 218 4.27 2.17 -11.25
C LEU A 218 3.14 2.09 -12.29
N ASN A 219 3.46 1.85 -13.57
CA ASN A 219 2.46 1.76 -14.62
C ASN A 219 1.60 0.51 -14.46
N THR A 220 2.22 -0.65 -14.24
CA THR A 220 1.54 -1.92 -13.95
C THR A 220 0.65 -1.77 -12.72
N ASP A 221 1.18 -1.11 -11.69
CA ASP A 221 0.44 -0.89 -10.45
C ASP A 221 -0.80 0.01 -10.65
N GLU A 222 -0.63 1.11 -11.38
CA GLU A 222 -1.73 2.05 -11.71
C GLU A 222 -2.72 1.49 -12.74
N GLU A 223 -2.33 0.56 -13.62
CA GLU A 223 -3.25 -0.11 -14.55
C GLU A 223 -4.11 -1.18 -13.88
N GLU A 224 -3.62 -1.83 -12.82
CA GLU A 224 -4.36 -2.87 -12.12
C GLU A 224 -5.46 -2.30 -11.21
N HIS A 225 -6.68 -2.83 -11.31
CA HIS A 225 -7.83 -2.37 -10.52
C HIS A 225 -8.17 -3.30 -9.36
N SER A 226 -7.75 -4.56 -9.38
CA SER A 226 -8.21 -5.57 -8.43
C SER A 226 -7.84 -5.23 -6.97
N ILE A 227 -6.70 -4.57 -6.77
CA ILE A 227 -6.25 -4.03 -5.48
C ILE A 227 -6.93 -2.68 -5.20
N GLU A 228 -7.01 -1.80 -6.20
CA GLU A 228 -7.57 -0.45 -6.05
C GLU A 228 -9.02 -0.45 -5.58
N MET A 229 -9.84 -1.37 -6.09
CA MET A 229 -11.25 -1.48 -5.69
C MET A 229 -11.44 -1.83 -4.22
N GLN A 230 -10.38 -2.26 -3.52
CA GLN A 230 -10.44 -2.55 -2.10
C GLN A 230 -10.12 -1.30 -1.24
N LEU A 231 -9.45 -0.30 -1.81
CA LEU A 231 -8.86 0.81 -1.05
C LEU A 231 -9.90 1.78 -0.48
N PRO A 232 -10.92 2.26 -1.23
CA PRO A 232 -11.90 3.17 -0.64
C PRO A 232 -12.72 2.54 0.49
N PHE A 233 -13.08 1.25 0.38
CA PHE A 233 -13.76 0.55 1.47
C PHE A 233 -12.87 0.43 2.72
N LEU A 234 -11.58 0.12 2.55
CA LEU A 234 -10.61 0.09 3.65
C LEU A 234 -10.45 1.46 4.29
N ALA A 235 -10.25 2.50 3.48
CA ALA A 235 -10.15 3.86 3.96
C ALA A 235 -11.40 4.24 4.77
N LYS A 236 -12.59 3.86 4.30
CA LYS A 236 -13.83 4.17 5.01
C LYS A 236 -13.98 3.41 6.33
N ILE A 237 -13.83 2.08 6.34
CA ILE A 237 -14.06 1.29 7.56
C ILE A 237 -13.01 1.59 8.64
N MET A 238 -11.81 2.02 8.24
CA MET A 238 -10.71 2.40 9.13
C MET A 238 -10.62 3.91 9.41
N GLU A 239 -11.58 4.73 8.97
CA GLU A 239 -11.51 6.20 9.01
C GLU A 239 -11.16 6.76 10.40
N GLY A 240 -11.74 6.21 11.47
CA GLY A 240 -11.45 6.60 12.86
C GLY A 240 -10.05 6.20 13.38
N PHE A 241 -9.31 5.41 12.60
CA PHE A 241 -7.98 4.87 12.91
C PHE A 241 -6.98 5.12 11.78
N LYS A 242 -7.23 6.11 10.91
CA LYS A 242 -6.46 6.36 9.67
C LYS A 242 -4.93 6.45 9.84
N ASP A 243 -4.46 6.89 11.00
CA ASP A 243 -3.03 7.05 11.30
C ASP A 243 -2.45 5.85 12.08
N SER A 244 -3.22 4.78 12.26
CA SER A 244 -2.89 3.61 13.09
C SER A 244 -2.84 2.29 12.30
N PHE A 245 -2.92 2.32 10.98
CA PHE A 245 -2.76 1.13 10.16
C PHE A 245 -1.96 1.37 8.89
N THR A 246 -1.43 0.29 8.34
CA THR A 246 -0.69 0.25 7.07
C THR A 246 -1.29 -0.82 6.16
N ILE A 247 -1.05 -0.66 4.85
CA ILE A 247 -1.47 -1.64 3.82
C ILE A 247 -0.27 -2.37 3.23
N ILE A 248 -0.51 -3.59 2.73
CA ILE A 248 0.48 -4.42 2.07
C ILE A 248 -0.17 -4.96 0.78
N PRO A 249 -0.14 -4.19 -0.33
CA PRO A 249 -0.67 -4.63 -1.60
C PRO A 249 0.23 -5.70 -2.23
N ILE A 250 -0.36 -6.83 -2.60
CA ILE A 250 0.31 -7.94 -3.27
C ILE A 250 -0.49 -8.30 -4.51
N LEU A 251 0.13 -8.11 -5.68
CA LEU A 251 -0.43 -8.57 -6.94
C LEU A 251 -0.13 -10.06 -7.09
N VAL A 252 -1.18 -10.86 -7.23
CA VAL A 252 -1.10 -12.32 -7.34
C VAL A 252 -1.30 -12.71 -8.80
N GLY A 253 -0.29 -13.34 -9.37
CA GLY A 253 -0.30 -13.81 -10.75
C GLY A 253 -1.04 -15.13 -10.96
N SER A 254 -0.73 -15.77 -12.09
CA SER A 254 -1.18 -17.12 -12.42
C SER A 254 -0.31 -18.16 -11.74
N LEU A 255 -0.72 -18.57 -10.55
CA LEU A 255 0.04 -19.50 -9.70
C LEU A 255 -0.27 -20.97 -10.02
N THR A 256 0.72 -21.84 -9.86
CA THR A 256 0.50 -23.29 -9.74
C THR A 256 0.10 -23.64 -8.30
N PRO A 257 -0.52 -24.80 -8.03
CA PRO A 257 -0.84 -25.22 -6.66
C PRO A 257 0.38 -25.22 -5.71
N GLU A 258 1.57 -25.55 -6.22
CA GLU A 258 2.82 -25.54 -5.45
C GLU A 258 3.25 -24.11 -5.09
N ARG A 259 3.04 -23.16 -6.01
CA ARG A 259 3.29 -21.73 -5.75
C ARG A 259 2.26 -21.13 -4.81
N GLU A 260 0.98 -21.50 -4.91
CA GLU A 260 -0.04 -21.14 -3.92
C GLU A 260 0.34 -21.65 -2.53
N ALA A 261 0.82 -22.89 -2.42
CA ALA A 261 1.31 -23.45 -1.17
C ALA A 261 2.55 -22.71 -0.62
N LEU A 262 3.46 -22.30 -1.51
CA LEU A 262 4.64 -21.51 -1.14
C LEU A 262 4.24 -20.15 -0.55
N TYR A 263 3.45 -19.35 -1.27
CA TYR A 263 3.02 -18.04 -0.77
C TYR A 263 2.12 -18.17 0.46
N GLY A 264 1.27 -19.20 0.51
CA GLY A 264 0.47 -19.52 1.69
C GLY A 264 1.35 -19.71 2.94
N ARG A 265 2.45 -20.47 2.84
CA ARG A 265 3.41 -20.65 3.94
C ARG A 265 4.12 -19.35 4.34
N LEU A 266 4.50 -18.53 3.36
CA LEU A 266 5.16 -17.24 3.63
C LEU A 266 4.22 -16.25 4.34
N LEU A 267 2.94 -16.26 4.00
CA LEU A 267 1.94 -15.34 4.54
C LEU A 267 1.27 -15.84 5.83
N ALA A 268 1.38 -17.14 6.14
CA ALA A 268 0.78 -17.76 7.33
C ALA A 268 1.18 -17.09 8.65
N PRO A 269 2.44 -16.70 8.92
CA PRO A 269 2.80 -16.01 10.16
C PRO A 269 2.06 -14.68 10.33
N TYR A 270 1.85 -13.93 9.24
CA TYR A 270 1.09 -12.70 9.27
C TYR A 270 -0.40 -12.96 9.49
N LEU A 271 -0.97 -14.03 8.90
CA LEU A 271 -2.35 -14.43 9.17
C LEU A 271 -2.57 -14.83 10.64
N ALA A 272 -1.55 -15.39 11.31
CA ALA A 272 -1.64 -15.73 12.72
C ALA A 272 -1.66 -14.50 13.65
N ASP A 273 -1.01 -13.39 13.27
CA ASP A 273 -0.93 -12.17 14.09
C ASP A 273 -2.31 -11.50 14.27
N PRO A 274 -2.87 -11.39 15.49
CA PRO A 274 -4.21 -10.85 15.76
C PRO A 274 -4.47 -9.44 15.20
N GLN A 275 -3.43 -8.65 14.94
CA GLN A 275 -3.56 -7.29 14.40
C GLN A 275 -3.55 -7.24 12.87
N THR A 276 -3.46 -8.38 12.19
CA THR A 276 -3.42 -8.46 10.73
C THR A 276 -4.75 -8.88 10.13
N LEU A 277 -5.15 -8.20 9.07
CA LEU A 277 -6.29 -8.52 8.21
C LEU A 277 -5.79 -8.87 6.80
N PHE A 278 -6.40 -9.90 6.19
CA PHE A 278 -6.23 -10.21 4.76
C PHE A 278 -7.49 -9.85 3.98
N VAL A 279 -7.37 -9.01 2.97
CA VAL A 279 -8.41 -8.75 1.97
C VAL A 279 -8.06 -9.53 0.71
N VAL A 280 -8.88 -10.53 0.39
CA VAL A 280 -8.74 -11.35 -0.81
C VAL A 280 -9.73 -10.86 -1.85
N SER A 281 -9.21 -10.27 -2.91
CA SER A 281 -10.01 -9.63 -3.95
C SER A 281 -10.44 -10.64 -5.01
N SER A 282 -11.75 -10.88 -5.15
CA SER A 282 -12.29 -11.81 -6.15
C SER A 282 -13.75 -11.54 -6.50
N ASP A 283 -14.00 -11.40 -7.80
CA ASP A 283 -15.30 -11.73 -8.39
C ASP A 283 -15.40 -13.25 -8.62
N PHE A 284 -16.64 -13.73 -8.83
CA PHE A 284 -16.97 -15.14 -9.03
C PHE A 284 -17.26 -15.42 -10.51
N CYS A 285 -18.25 -16.23 -10.89
CA CYS A 285 -18.46 -16.59 -12.30
C CYS A 285 -18.62 -15.36 -13.21
N HIS A 286 -17.75 -15.26 -14.22
CA HIS A 286 -17.93 -14.42 -15.40
C HIS A 286 -18.56 -15.29 -16.48
N TRP A 287 -19.88 -15.20 -16.64
CA TRP A 287 -20.65 -16.06 -17.55
C TRP A 287 -21.05 -15.30 -18.81
N GLY A 288 -20.91 -15.96 -19.96
CA GLY A 288 -21.37 -15.47 -21.27
C GLY A 288 -20.32 -15.63 -22.35
N GLN A 289 -20.75 -15.46 -23.61
CA GLN A 289 -19.89 -15.62 -24.78
C GLN A 289 -18.66 -14.70 -24.74
N ARG A 290 -18.81 -13.45 -24.26
CA ARG A 290 -17.71 -12.49 -24.13
C ARG A 290 -16.58 -12.94 -23.20
N PHE A 291 -16.87 -13.85 -22.27
CA PHE A 291 -15.87 -14.44 -21.37
C PHE A 291 -15.41 -15.82 -21.84
N ARG A 292 -15.93 -16.32 -22.97
CA ARG A 292 -15.70 -17.67 -23.48
C ARG A 292 -16.03 -18.75 -22.45
N TYR A 293 -17.05 -18.49 -21.62
CA TYR A 293 -17.48 -19.40 -20.57
C TYR A 293 -19.00 -19.41 -20.46
N THR A 294 -19.62 -20.52 -20.87
CA THR A 294 -21.07 -20.67 -20.93
C THR A 294 -21.54 -22.00 -20.33
N TYR A 295 -20.82 -22.49 -19.30
CA TYR A 295 -21.23 -23.68 -18.56
C TYR A 295 -22.69 -23.53 -18.11
N TYR A 296 -23.51 -24.56 -18.39
CA TYR A 296 -24.92 -24.53 -18.05
C TYR A 296 -25.41 -25.94 -17.69
N ASP A 297 -25.72 -26.12 -16.41
CA ASP A 297 -26.41 -27.28 -15.90
C ASP A 297 -27.93 -27.06 -16.00
N ARG A 298 -28.55 -27.70 -16.98
CA ARG A 298 -30.00 -27.60 -17.24
C ARG A 298 -30.86 -28.10 -16.09
N SER A 299 -30.33 -28.96 -15.21
CA SER A 299 -31.08 -29.44 -14.04
C SER A 299 -31.35 -28.33 -13.02
N CYS A 300 -30.59 -27.25 -13.04
CA CYS A 300 -30.74 -26.09 -12.16
C CYS A 300 -31.84 -25.10 -12.59
N GLY A 301 -32.53 -25.35 -13.71
CA GLY A 301 -33.51 -24.41 -14.27
C GLY A 301 -32.83 -23.31 -15.11
N PRO A 302 -33.24 -22.03 -15.02
CA PRO A 302 -32.66 -20.96 -15.82
C PRO A 302 -31.14 -20.80 -15.66
N ILE A 303 -30.46 -20.22 -16.66
CA ILE A 303 -29.00 -20.05 -16.67
C ILE A 303 -28.48 -19.37 -15.40
N HIS A 304 -29.10 -18.28 -14.94
CA HIS A 304 -28.68 -17.59 -13.72
C HIS A 304 -28.72 -18.48 -12.46
N ARG A 305 -29.60 -19.49 -12.41
CA ARG A 305 -29.65 -20.49 -11.32
C ARG A 305 -28.55 -21.52 -11.45
N SER A 306 -28.22 -21.94 -12.66
CA SER A 306 -27.01 -22.77 -12.88
C SER A 306 -25.74 -22.03 -12.48
N ILE A 307 -25.61 -20.74 -12.80
CA ILE A 307 -24.48 -19.91 -12.37
C ILE A 307 -24.44 -19.85 -10.84
N GLN A 308 -25.58 -19.54 -10.21
CA GLN A 308 -25.67 -19.46 -8.76
C GLN A 308 -25.31 -20.79 -8.08
N ASN A 309 -25.78 -21.92 -8.61
CA ASN A 309 -25.46 -23.24 -8.07
C ASN A 309 -23.96 -23.55 -8.20
N LEU A 310 -23.37 -23.20 -9.35
CA LEU A 310 -21.94 -23.38 -9.59
C LEU A 310 -21.11 -22.54 -8.61
N ASP A 311 -21.41 -21.25 -8.49
CA ASP A 311 -20.69 -20.36 -7.56
C ASP A 311 -20.84 -20.81 -6.11
N LYS A 312 -22.06 -21.18 -5.69
CA LYS A 312 -22.30 -21.68 -4.33
C LYS A 312 -21.54 -22.97 -4.05
N MET A 313 -21.41 -23.87 -5.01
CA MET A 313 -20.57 -25.07 -4.85
C MET A 313 -19.10 -24.69 -4.57
N GLY A 314 -18.56 -23.70 -5.30
CA GLY A 314 -17.23 -23.17 -5.03
C GLY A 314 -17.13 -22.50 -3.65
N MET A 315 -18.13 -21.70 -3.28
CA MET A 315 -18.21 -21.05 -1.97
C MET A 315 -18.24 -22.06 -0.82
N ASP A 316 -19.11 -23.08 -0.90
CA ASP A 316 -19.23 -24.15 0.09
C ASP A 316 -17.89 -24.89 0.27
N ILE A 317 -17.17 -25.13 -0.82
CA ILE A 317 -15.83 -25.74 -0.78
C ILE A 317 -14.82 -24.81 -0.08
N ILE A 318 -14.84 -23.51 -0.37
CA ILE A 318 -13.97 -22.53 0.30
C ILE A 318 -14.26 -22.50 1.80
N GLU A 319 -15.52 -22.59 2.23
CA GLU A 319 -15.91 -22.66 3.65
C GLU A 319 -15.35 -23.91 4.36
N THR A 320 -15.04 -24.99 3.64
CA THR A 320 -14.36 -26.16 4.23
C THR A 320 -12.87 -25.94 4.54
N LEU A 321 -12.30 -24.80 4.11
CA LEU A 321 -10.89 -24.46 4.31
C LEU A 321 -9.94 -25.52 3.73
N ASN A 322 -10.30 -26.11 2.59
CA ASN A 322 -9.54 -27.17 1.93
C ASN A 322 -9.03 -26.73 0.54
N PRO A 323 -7.73 -26.43 0.38
CA PRO A 323 -7.17 -25.96 -0.89
C PRO A 323 -7.24 -27.01 -2.01
N THR A 324 -7.11 -28.29 -1.68
CA THR A 324 -7.18 -29.39 -2.67
C THR A 324 -8.58 -29.49 -3.26
N MET A 325 -9.62 -29.47 -2.43
CA MET A 325 -11.01 -29.52 -2.92
C MET A 325 -11.34 -28.32 -3.82
N PHE A 326 -10.83 -27.13 -3.49
CA PHE A 326 -11.03 -25.94 -4.33
C PHE A 326 -10.30 -26.06 -5.68
N THR A 327 -9.07 -26.58 -5.67
CA THR A 327 -8.33 -26.88 -6.90
C THR A 327 -9.07 -27.89 -7.78
N ASP A 328 -9.61 -28.96 -7.20
CA ASP A 328 -10.36 -29.99 -7.94
C ASP A 328 -11.67 -29.45 -8.52
N TYR A 329 -12.36 -28.57 -7.78
CA TYR A 329 -13.52 -27.83 -8.28
C TYR A 329 -13.17 -26.98 -9.51
N LEU A 330 -12.09 -26.19 -9.44
CA LEU A 330 -11.65 -25.36 -10.56
C LEU A 330 -11.26 -26.21 -11.78
N LYS A 331 -10.56 -27.32 -11.58
CA LYS A 331 -10.22 -28.27 -12.66
C LYS A 331 -11.46 -28.89 -13.30
N LYS A 332 -12.45 -29.24 -12.49
CA LYS A 332 -13.67 -29.92 -12.96
C LYS A 332 -14.58 -29.01 -13.78
N TYR A 333 -14.81 -27.79 -13.31
CA TYR A 333 -15.82 -26.91 -13.91
C TYR A 333 -15.21 -25.77 -14.73
N GLY A 334 -13.96 -25.39 -14.47
CA GLY A 334 -13.35 -24.23 -15.12
C GLY A 334 -14.03 -22.90 -14.76
N ASN A 335 -14.71 -22.81 -13.61
CA ASN A 335 -15.41 -21.59 -13.22
C ASN A 335 -14.46 -20.39 -13.24
N THR A 336 -14.92 -19.29 -13.84
CA THR A 336 -14.10 -18.11 -14.17
C THR A 336 -13.87 -17.18 -12.98
N ILE A 337 -13.65 -17.72 -11.79
CA ILE A 337 -13.32 -16.96 -10.57
C ILE A 337 -11.97 -16.26 -10.78
N CYS A 338 -11.97 -14.93 -10.87
CA CYS A 338 -10.77 -14.16 -11.20
C CYS A 338 -9.72 -14.21 -10.06
N GLY A 339 -10.16 -14.13 -8.80
CA GLY A 339 -9.32 -14.22 -7.60
C GLY A 339 -9.05 -15.65 -7.12
N ARG A 340 -9.18 -16.66 -7.99
CA ARG A 340 -8.93 -18.06 -7.63
C ARG A 340 -7.53 -18.29 -7.02
N HIS A 341 -6.51 -17.58 -7.49
CA HIS A 341 -5.15 -17.71 -6.97
C HIS A 341 -4.96 -17.01 -5.62
N PRO A 342 -5.41 -15.74 -5.42
CA PRO A 342 -5.54 -15.15 -4.09
C PRO A 342 -6.29 -16.03 -3.07
N ILE A 343 -7.42 -16.63 -3.48
CA ILE A 343 -8.19 -17.55 -2.63
C ILE A 343 -7.36 -18.81 -2.31
N GLY A 344 -6.68 -19.39 -3.30
CA GLY A 344 -5.78 -20.53 -3.12
C GLY A 344 -4.67 -20.23 -2.11
N VAL A 345 -4.03 -19.05 -2.21
CA VAL A 345 -3.01 -18.59 -1.26
C VAL A 345 -3.58 -18.46 0.16
N LEU A 346 -4.77 -17.89 0.33
CA LEU A 346 -5.43 -17.81 1.65
C LEU A 346 -5.70 -19.22 2.22
N LEU A 347 -6.28 -20.12 1.42
CA LEU A 347 -6.57 -21.50 1.85
C LEU A 347 -5.29 -22.25 2.24
N GLN A 348 -4.19 -22.01 1.53
CA GLN A 348 -2.89 -22.59 1.84
C GLN A 348 -2.24 -21.98 3.09
N ALA A 349 -2.42 -20.68 3.34
CA ALA A 349 -1.99 -20.04 4.58
C ALA A 349 -2.74 -20.64 5.78
N ILE A 350 -4.07 -20.79 5.66
CA ILE A 350 -4.90 -21.46 6.65
C ILE A 350 -4.45 -22.91 6.86
N HIS A 351 -4.21 -23.65 5.77
CA HIS A 351 -3.72 -25.03 5.83
C HIS A 351 -2.37 -25.12 6.54
N SER A 352 -1.45 -24.18 6.29
CA SER A 352 -0.13 -24.14 6.94
C SER A 352 -0.20 -23.86 8.44
N LEU A 353 -1.28 -23.23 8.91
CA LEU A 353 -1.53 -23.00 10.33
C LEU A 353 -2.24 -24.17 11.02
N LYS A 354 -2.83 -25.13 10.28
CA LYS A 354 -3.47 -26.32 10.86
C LYS A 354 -2.43 -27.15 11.62
N GLY A 355 -2.50 -27.09 12.96
CA GLY A 355 -1.57 -27.74 13.88
C GLY A 355 -0.81 -26.77 14.81
N ASN A 356 -0.87 -25.47 14.56
CA ASN A 356 -0.11 -24.45 15.31
C ASN A 356 -0.98 -23.27 15.78
N THR A 357 -2.31 -23.43 15.83
CA THR A 357 -3.25 -22.36 16.20
C THR A 357 -3.49 -22.20 17.71
N ASN A 358 -2.67 -22.81 18.59
CA ASN A 358 -2.89 -22.80 20.05
C ASN A 358 -4.33 -23.19 20.46
N GLY A 359 -5.00 -24.05 19.68
CA GLY A 359 -6.38 -24.47 19.89
C GLY A 359 -7.45 -23.56 19.27
N GLN A 360 -7.08 -22.43 18.66
CA GLN A 360 -8.02 -21.57 17.95
C GLN A 360 -8.51 -22.23 16.66
N LYS A 361 -9.81 -22.09 16.39
CA LYS A 361 -10.47 -22.68 15.23
C LYS A 361 -10.74 -21.60 14.18
N MET A 362 -10.30 -21.84 12.96
CA MET A 362 -10.61 -20.97 11.83
C MET A 362 -11.98 -21.32 11.26
N ASN A 363 -12.82 -20.31 11.04
CA ASN A 363 -14.13 -20.48 10.40
C ASN A 363 -14.38 -19.37 9.37
N LEU A 364 -14.59 -19.77 8.11
CA LEU A 364 -14.95 -18.88 7.01
C LEU A 364 -16.43 -19.05 6.66
N LYS A 365 -17.12 -17.93 6.44
CA LYS A 365 -18.51 -17.91 6.04
C LYS A 365 -18.77 -16.86 4.96
N PHE A 366 -19.49 -17.24 3.91
CA PHE A 366 -20.05 -16.30 2.95
C PHE A 366 -21.32 -15.65 3.49
N LEU A 367 -21.39 -14.34 3.34
CA LEU A 367 -22.38 -13.45 3.94
C LEU A 367 -23.36 -12.88 2.90
N LYS A 368 -22.89 -12.75 1.65
CA LYS A 368 -23.68 -12.22 0.56
C LYS A 368 -23.27 -12.84 -0.77
N TYR A 369 -24.27 -13.05 -1.63
CA TYR A 369 -24.11 -13.40 -3.03
C TYR A 369 -25.00 -12.49 -3.88
N ALA A 370 -24.49 -12.05 -5.01
CA ALA A 370 -25.20 -11.24 -5.99
C ALA A 370 -24.73 -11.60 -7.41
N GLN A 371 -25.52 -11.20 -8.41
CA GLN A 371 -25.16 -11.28 -9.83
C GLN A 371 -25.42 -9.91 -10.44
N SER A 372 -24.56 -9.48 -11.37
CA SER A 372 -24.73 -8.21 -12.08
C SER A 372 -26.07 -8.12 -12.82
N SER A 373 -26.55 -9.26 -13.30
CA SER A 373 -27.81 -9.44 -14.04
C SER A 373 -28.20 -10.92 -14.02
N GLN A 374 -29.48 -11.21 -14.26
CA GLN A 374 -29.97 -12.58 -14.39
C GLN A 374 -29.96 -13.03 -15.85
N CYS A 375 -28.97 -13.85 -16.23
CA CYS A 375 -28.95 -14.50 -17.54
C CYS A 375 -30.11 -15.49 -17.70
N ASN A 376 -30.88 -15.34 -18.77
CA ASN A 376 -31.99 -16.21 -19.15
C ASN A 376 -31.77 -16.87 -20.53
N ASN A 377 -30.91 -16.30 -21.37
CA ASN A 377 -30.58 -16.85 -22.69
C ASN A 377 -29.06 -16.82 -22.96
N MET A 378 -28.62 -17.46 -24.06
CA MET A 378 -27.20 -17.64 -24.39
C MET A 378 -26.48 -16.38 -24.90
N ASN A 379 -27.21 -15.31 -25.18
CA ASN A 379 -26.65 -14.02 -25.58
C ASN A 379 -26.46 -13.08 -24.37
N ASP A 380 -27.06 -13.41 -23.22
CA ASP A 380 -26.84 -12.66 -22.00
C ASP A 380 -25.42 -12.88 -21.48
N SER A 381 -24.97 -11.98 -20.59
CA SER A 381 -23.76 -12.20 -19.81
C SER A 381 -23.90 -11.55 -18.44
N SER A 382 -23.21 -12.11 -17.45
CA SER A 382 -23.19 -11.60 -16.08
C SER A 382 -21.86 -11.88 -15.39
N VAL A 383 -21.63 -11.16 -14.30
CA VAL A 383 -20.55 -11.42 -13.34
C VAL A 383 -21.19 -11.63 -11.97
N SER A 384 -20.74 -12.64 -11.24
CA SER A 384 -21.20 -12.93 -9.88
C SER A 384 -20.29 -12.29 -8.83
N TYR A 385 -20.87 -11.88 -7.72
CA TYR A 385 -20.18 -11.26 -6.59
C TYR A 385 -20.49 -12.03 -5.31
N ALA A 386 -19.48 -12.24 -4.49
CA ALA A 386 -19.66 -12.86 -3.19
C ALA A 386 -18.81 -12.14 -2.14
N SER A 387 -19.28 -12.19 -0.90
CA SER A 387 -18.58 -11.59 0.24
C SER A 387 -18.48 -12.59 1.35
N ALA A 388 -17.28 -12.79 1.90
CA ALA A 388 -17.01 -13.72 2.99
C ALA A 388 -16.16 -13.08 4.08
N SER A 389 -16.23 -13.67 5.27
CA SER A 389 -15.36 -13.33 6.40
C SER A 389 -14.81 -14.61 7.01
N LEU A 390 -13.54 -14.58 7.39
CA LEU A 390 -12.83 -15.58 8.16
C LEU A 390 -12.61 -15.04 9.57
N VAL A 391 -13.00 -15.79 10.60
CA VAL A 391 -12.68 -15.51 12.00
C VAL A 391 -11.77 -16.59 12.58
N LEU A 392 -11.08 -16.25 13.67
CA LEU A 392 -10.40 -17.19 14.54
C LEU A 392 -11.20 -17.25 15.85
N GLU A 393 -11.80 -18.41 16.12
CA GLU A 393 -12.60 -18.74 17.32
C GLU A 393 -11.73 -19.30 18.44
#